data_AF-A0A9Q3K3N2-F1
#
_entry.id   AF-A0A9Q3K3N2-F1
#
_cell.length_a   1.000
_cell.length_b   1.000
_cell.length_c   1.000
_cell.angle_alpha   90.00
_cell.angle_beta   90.00
_cell.angle_gamma   90.00
#
_symmetry.space_group_name_H-M   'P 1'
#
loop_
_entity.id
_entity.type
_entity.pdbx_description
1 polymer ?
#
loop_
_entity_poly.entity_id
_entity_poly.type
_entity_poly.pdbx_seq_one_letter_code
_entity_poly.pdbx_strand_id
1 'polypeptide(L)'
;MDYQNSAAKSKSVLKKVKPVNEPMPQEMNPPLGRPTLSRDPFNTPLSPKPPKFLVTSKITQEIFELINVGPPGRLSEEERSLLMSVIVLREKEIAFSAEKRGLLKHSYEKPYKIPVIPHTPWQNKLILIPKPTIPQLIELLRESIRKFLYEQSLSSYTSPVFCVAKSNGELRIFHEFQDINKVTTKDAGIPPHIEEFVDDF
;
A
#
# COMPACT_ATOMS: atom_id res chain seq x y z
N MET A 1 11.91 0.33 -39.09
CA MET A 1 11.52 -0.95 -38.47
C MET A 1 10.61 -0.62 -37.32
N ASP A 2 9.31 -0.71 -37.58
CA ASP A 2 8.24 -0.37 -36.66
C ASP A 2 8.31 -1.29 -35.43
N TYR A 3 8.67 -0.70 -34.28
CA TYR A 3 8.39 -1.32 -32.99
C TYR A 3 6.88 -1.38 -32.87
N GLN A 4 6.31 -2.54 -33.20
CA GLN A 4 4.91 -2.81 -32.94
C GLN A 4 4.67 -2.57 -31.46
N ASN A 5 3.93 -1.50 -31.17
CA ASN A 5 3.10 -1.39 -29.98
C ASN A 5 2.29 -2.67 -29.86
N SER A 6 2.81 -3.68 -29.16
CA SER A 6 1.98 -4.63 -28.44
C SER A 6 1.35 -3.88 -27.26
N ALA A 7 0.57 -2.86 -27.59
CA ALA A 7 -0.29 -2.17 -26.67
C ALA A 7 -1.06 -3.27 -25.93
N ALA A 8 -0.82 -3.36 -24.63
CA ALA A 8 -1.60 -4.12 -23.70
C ALA A 8 -3.07 -3.82 -23.99
N LYS A 9 -3.74 -4.70 -24.74
CA LYS A 9 -5.17 -4.61 -24.96
C LYS A 9 -5.79 -4.75 -23.58
N SER A 10 -6.23 -3.61 -23.03
CA SER A 10 -7.09 -3.57 -21.86
C SER A 10 -8.22 -4.56 -22.07
N LYS A 11 -8.33 -5.54 -21.17
CA LYS A 11 -9.36 -6.59 -21.26
C LYS A 11 -10.72 -5.90 -21.04
N SER A 12 -11.64 -6.07 -21.99
CA SER A 12 -13.04 -5.60 -21.87
C SER A 12 -13.66 -6.09 -20.56
N VAL A 13 -14.52 -5.28 -19.95
CA VAL A 13 -15.26 -5.56 -18.72
C VAL A 13 -15.92 -6.95 -18.75
N LEU A 14 -16.34 -7.41 -19.94
CA LEU A 14 -16.97 -8.70 -20.17
C LEU A 14 -16.04 -9.91 -19.89
N LYS A 15 -14.72 -9.75 -19.97
CA LYS A 15 -13.72 -10.80 -19.69
C LYS A 15 -13.20 -10.77 -18.26
N LYS A 16 -13.75 -9.90 -17.40
CA LYS A 16 -13.32 -9.78 -16.00
C LYS A 16 -13.88 -10.94 -15.19
N VAL A 17 -12.98 -11.78 -14.67
CA VAL A 17 -13.32 -12.82 -13.71
C VAL A 17 -13.61 -12.16 -12.36
N LYS A 18 -14.75 -12.51 -11.77
CA LYS A 18 -15.19 -11.99 -10.47
C LYS A 18 -15.09 -13.08 -9.39
N PRO A 19 -14.84 -12.69 -8.13
CA PRO A 19 -15.03 -13.54 -6.95
C PRO A 19 -16.39 -14.24 -6.93
N VAL A 20 -16.41 -15.43 -6.32
CA VAL A 20 -17.60 -16.28 -6.20
C VAL A 20 -18.56 -15.70 -5.17
N ASN A 21 -19.86 -15.74 -5.47
CA ASN A 21 -20.89 -15.27 -4.58
C ASN A 21 -21.32 -16.38 -3.60
N GLU A 22 -20.43 -16.77 -2.70
CA GLU A 22 -20.70 -17.72 -1.61
C GLU A 22 -20.87 -17.01 -0.26
N PRO A 23 -21.53 -17.64 0.74
CA PRO A 23 -21.60 -17.11 2.09
C PRO A 23 -20.21 -16.87 2.69
N MET A 24 -19.98 -15.67 3.22
CA MET A 24 -18.72 -15.31 3.87
C MET A 24 -18.56 -16.10 5.19
N PRO A 25 -17.45 -16.84 5.40
CA PRO A 25 -17.20 -17.55 6.65
C PRO A 25 -16.92 -16.55 7.80
N GLN A 26 -17.90 -16.34 8.66
CA GLN A 26 -17.88 -15.30 9.70
C GLN A 26 -16.75 -15.47 10.74
N GLU A 27 -16.36 -16.71 11.03
CA GLU A 27 -15.35 -17.00 12.06
C GLU A 27 -13.90 -16.94 11.53
N MET A 28 -13.72 -16.83 10.21
CA MET A 28 -12.40 -16.91 9.59
C MET A 28 -11.53 -15.68 9.90
N ASN A 29 -12.13 -14.50 9.80
CA ASN A 29 -11.47 -13.22 9.98
C ASN A 29 -12.26 -12.38 10.99
N PRO A 30 -11.82 -12.30 12.26
CA PRO A 30 -12.50 -11.47 13.24
C PRO A 30 -12.37 -9.98 12.88
N PRO A 31 -13.31 -9.13 13.33
CA PRO A 31 -13.18 -7.69 13.18
C PRO A 31 -11.88 -7.15 13.79
N LEU A 32 -11.41 -6.01 13.25
CA LEU A 32 -10.23 -5.32 13.77
C LEU A 32 -10.42 -4.98 15.26
N GLY A 33 -9.44 -5.38 16.07
CA GLY A 33 -9.37 -5.01 17.47
C GLY A 33 -9.05 -3.52 17.63
N ARG A 34 -9.74 -2.84 18.55
CA ARG A 34 -9.40 -1.46 18.90
C ARG A 34 -8.15 -1.43 19.79
N PRO A 35 -7.17 -0.56 19.50
CA PRO A 35 -6.02 -0.39 20.37
C PRO A 35 -6.43 0.25 21.69
N THR A 36 -5.77 -0.14 22.79
CA THR A 36 -5.82 0.63 24.03
C THR A 36 -5.14 1.99 23.79
N LEU A 37 -5.91 3.06 23.90
CA LEU A 37 -5.41 4.41 23.73
C LEU A 37 -4.75 4.86 25.04
N SER A 38 -3.48 5.26 24.99
CA SER A 38 -2.77 5.79 26.16
C SER A 38 -3.24 7.19 26.57
N ARG A 39 -3.92 7.89 25.65
CA ARG A 39 -4.52 9.21 25.83
C ARG A 39 -5.62 9.42 24.79
N ASP A 40 -6.39 10.49 24.94
CA ASP A 40 -7.26 10.97 23.88
C ASP A 40 -6.43 11.35 22.63
N PRO A 41 -6.68 10.71 21.47
CA PRO A 41 -5.94 10.99 20.24
C PRO A 41 -6.21 12.39 19.68
N PHE A 42 -7.40 12.96 19.96
CA PHE A 42 -7.83 14.28 19.48
C PHE A 42 -7.30 15.42 20.35
N ASN A 43 -6.94 15.15 21.60
CA ASN A 43 -6.31 16.13 22.47
C ASN A 43 -4.78 16.13 22.29
N THR A 44 -4.24 17.00 21.44
CA THR A 44 -2.78 17.11 21.25
C THR A 44 -2.19 18.08 22.28
N PRO A 45 -1.20 17.66 23.09
CA PRO A 45 -0.59 18.51 24.12
C PRO A 45 0.32 19.57 23.49
N LEU A 46 -0.29 20.64 22.99
CA LEU A 46 0.42 21.77 22.41
C LEU A 46 0.84 22.76 23.49
N SER A 47 2.05 23.30 23.35
CA SER A 47 2.54 24.42 24.16
C SER A 47 2.43 25.71 23.34
N PRO A 48 1.91 26.82 23.92
CA PRO A 48 1.93 28.14 23.27
C PRO A 48 3.34 28.61 22.90
N LYS A 49 4.36 28.09 23.58
CA LYS A 49 5.78 28.29 23.24
C LYS A 49 6.37 26.92 22.90
N PRO A 50 6.34 26.49 21.63
CA PRO A 50 6.88 25.21 21.24
C PRO A 50 8.39 25.19 21.52
N PRO A 51 8.95 24.05 21.96
CA PRO A 51 10.40 23.91 22.10
C PRO A 51 11.06 24.10 20.73
N LYS A 52 12.29 24.64 20.72
CA LYS A 52 13.09 24.69 19.49
C LYS A 52 13.26 23.28 18.94
N PHE A 53 13.27 23.16 17.61
CA PHE A 53 13.44 21.89 16.93
C PHE A 53 14.71 21.19 17.43
N LEU A 54 14.56 19.94 17.84
CA LEU A 54 15.65 19.03 18.16
C LEU A 54 15.60 17.90 17.14
N VAL A 55 16.73 17.67 16.48
CA VAL A 55 16.91 16.53 15.58
C VAL A 55 16.66 15.25 16.36
N THR A 56 15.82 14.37 15.82
CA THR A 56 15.58 13.04 16.39
C THR A 56 16.20 11.97 15.50
N SER A 57 16.16 10.72 15.94
CA SER A 57 16.59 9.59 15.11
C SER A 57 15.74 9.40 13.86
N LYS A 58 14.49 9.88 13.85
CA LYS A 58 13.58 9.76 12.70
C LYS A 58 13.46 11.02 11.86
N ILE A 59 13.53 12.20 12.48
CA ILE A 59 13.43 13.50 11.80
C ILE A 59 14.81 14.13 11.82
N THR A 60 15.54 13.89 10.73
CA THR A 60 16.84 14.52 10.45
C THR A 60 16.63 15.92 9.88
N GLN A 61 17.71 16.72 9.85
CA GLN A 61 17.70 18.03 9.20
C GLN A 61 17.30 17.93 7.71
N GLU A 62 17.71 16.87 7.02
CA GLU A 62 17.32 16.62 5.63
C GLU A 62 15.80 16.42 5.47
N ILE A 63 15.17 15.66 6.38
CA ILE A 63 13.71 15.49 6.39
C ILE A 63 13.03 16.81 6.72
N PHE A 64 13.61 17.60 7.61
CA PHE A 64 13.11 18.93 7.96
C PHE A 64 13.05 19.86 6.74
N GLU A 65 14.06 19.80 5.87
CA GLU A 65 14.12 20.59 4.64
C GLU A 65 13.17 20.07 3.55
N LEU A 66 12.89 18.75 3.54
CA LEU A 66 11.94 18.13 2.62
C LEU A 66 10.48 18.55 2.89
N ILE A 67 10.15 18.93 4.12
CA ILE A 67 8.78 19.32 4.50
C ILE A 67 8.44 20.67 3.85
N ASN A 68 7.73 20.60 2.73
CA ASN A 68 7.19 21.76 2.05
C ASN A 68 5.86 22.21 2.70
N VAL A 69 5.89 23.35 3.39
CA VAL A 69 4.74 23.95 4.07
C VAL A 69 3.96 24.96 3.22
N GLY A 70 4.25 25.00 1.92
CA GLY A 70 3.64 25.92 0.96
C GLY A 70 4.55 27.11 0.61
N PRO A 71 4.00 28.11 -0.09
CA PRO A 71 4.78 29.26 -0.57
C PRO A 71 5.36 30.10 0.58
N PRO A 72 6.44 30.88 0.30
CA PRO A 72 7.02 31.79 1.29
C PRO A 72 5.96 32.74 1.87
N GLY A 73 5.98 32.94 3.19
CA GLY A 73 5.03 33.80 3.90
C GLY A 73 3.66 33.18 4.21
N ARG A 74 3.41 31.92 3.82
CA ARG A 74 2.16 31.22 4.19
C ARG A 74 2.07 30.88 5.68
N LEU A 75 3.21 30.63 6.31
CA LEU A 75 3.34 30.43 7.76
C LEU A 75 4.35 31.44 8.31
N SER A 76 4.06 32.00 9.48
CA SER A 76 5.05 32.73 10.26
C SER A 76 6.16 31.80 10.76
N GLU A 77 7.27 32.35 11.24
CA GLU A 77 8.35 31.54 11.82
C GLU A 77 7.87 30.75 13.05
N GLU A 78 6.98 31.35 13.85
CA GLU A 78 6.36 30.73 15.02
C GLU A 78 5.41 29.59 14.63
N GLU A 79 4.57 29.80 13.60
CA GLU A 79 3.66 28.77 13.10
C GLU A 79 4.43 27.59 12.50
N ARG A 80 5.49 27.86 11.74
CA ARG A 80 6.40 26.84 11.21
C ARG A 80 7.06 26.06 12.36
N SER A 81 7.50 26.76 13.40
CA SER A 81 8.10 26.13 14.59
C SER A 81 7.09 25.24 15.32
N LEU A 82 5.85 25.70 15.48
CA LEU A 82 4.77 24.91 16.08
C LEU A 82 4.48 23.66 15.26
N LEU A 83 4.28 23.77 13.94
CA LEU A 83 4.02 22.63 13.06
C LEU A 83 5.14 21.58 13.17
N MET A 84 6.38 22.02 13.16
CA MET A 84 7.54 21.14 13.31
C MET A 84 7.57 20.45 14.68
N SER A 85 7.20 21.14 15.76
CA SER A 85 7.07 20.52 17.07
C SER A 85 6.00 19.43 17.10
N VAL A 86 4.90 19.59 16.35
CA VAL A 86 3.85 18.58 16.22
C VAL A 86 4.34 17.37 15.42
N ILE A 87 5.07 17.60 14.33
CA ILE A 87 5.65 16.53 13.52
C ILE A 87 6.64 15.70 14.36
N VAL A 88 7.48 16.35 15.17
CA VAL A 88 8.38 15.68 16.12
C VAL A 88 7.59 14.89 17.17
N LEU A 89 6.55 15.49 17.76
CA LEU A 89 5.67 14.81 18.72
C LEU A 89 5.01 13.55 18.13
N ARG A 90 4.74 13.54 16.82
CA ARG A 90 4.07 12.46 16.09
C ARG A 90 5.02 11.66 15.18
N GLU A 91 6.33 11.76 15.37
CA GLU A 91 7.34 11.16 14.48
C GLU A 91 7.21 9.64 14.31
N LYS A 92 6.56 8.97 15.26
CA LYS A 92 6.31 7.52 15.22
C LYS A 92 5.17 7.13 14.28
N GLU A 93 4.27 8.06 13.98
CA GLU A 93 3.09 7.85 13.13
C GLU A 93 3.36 8.17 11.65
N ILE A 94 4.43 8.91 11.35
CA ILE A 94 4.74 9.38 10.01
C ILE A 94 5.84 8.49 9.38
N ALA A 95 5.55 7.93 8.22
CA ALA A 95 6.53 7.20 7.42
C ALA A 95 7.13 8.10 6.33
N PHE A 96 8.36 8.55 6.52
CA PHE A 96 9.09 9.38 5.54
C PHE A 96 9.72 8.57 4.40
N SER A 97 9.72 7.24 4.48
CA SER A 97 10.14 6.34 3.41
C SER A 97 9.31 5.07 3.41
N ALA A 98 9.27 4.37 2.28
CA ALA A 98 8.56 3.10 2.15
C ALA A 98 9.11 2.01 3.09
N GLU A 99 10.41 2.06 3.42
CA GLU A 99 11.07 1.12 4.33
C GLU A 99 10.67 1.33 5.79
N LYS A 100 10.28 2.57 6.15
CA LYS A 100 9.77 2.92 7.48
C LYS A 100 8.25 2.72 7.60
N ARG A 101 7.60 2.18 6.57
CA ARG A 101 6.15 1.90 6.58
C ARG A 101 5.84 0.88 7.67
N GLY A 102 4.95 1.24 8.60
CA GLY A 102 4.46 0.31 9.62
C GLY A 102 3.56 -0.78 9.03
N LEU A 103 3.51 -1.92 9.71
CA LEU A 103 2.46 -2.93 9.54
C LEU A 103 1.48 -2.82 10.72
N LEU A 104 0.22 -3.21 10.48
CA LEU A 104 -0.73 -3.35 11.58
C LEU A 104 -0.21 -4.41 12.55
N LYS A 105 -0.25 -4.09 13.85
CA LYS A 105 0.20 -5.03 14.88
C LYS A 105 -0.74 -6.23 14.90
N HIS A 106 -0.16 -7.41 15.08
CA HIS A 106 -0.89 -8.67 15.19
C HIS A 106 -1.84 -8.71 16.40
N SER A 107 -1.66 -7.80 17.37
CA SER A 107 -2.58 -7.59 18.49
C SER A 107 -3.90 -6.95 18.06
N TYR A 108 -3.93 -6.22 16.95
CA TYR A 108 -5.13 -5.54 16.43
C TYR A 108 -5.75 -6.31 15.27
N GLU A 109 -4.90 -6.82 14.38
CA GLU A 109 -5.33 -7.58 13.21
C GLU A 109 -4.54 -8.88 13.11
N LYS A 110 -5.22 -10.02 13.14
CA LYS A 110 -4.58 -11.31 12.85
C LYS A 110 -4.33 -11.41 11.35
N PRO A 111 -3.35 -12.21 10.89
CA PRO A 111 -3.10 -12.40 9.46
C PRO A 111 -4.39 -12.79 8.74
N TYR A 112 -4.78 -11.99 7.75
CA TYR A 112 -6.03 -12.17 7.04
C TYR A 112 -5.99 -13.48 6.23
N LYS A 113 -7.01 -14.32 6.42
CA LYS A 113 -7.19 -15.54 5.65
C LYS A 113 -8.13 -15.25 4.50
N ILE A 114 -7.65 -15.42 3.27
CA ILE A 114 -8.49 -15.23 2.08
C ILE A 114 -9.52 -16.36 2.01
N PRO A 115 -10.83 -16.07 2.10
CA PRO A 115 -11.87 -17.08 2.01
C PRO A 115 -11.92 -17.61 0.58
N VAL A 116 -11.82 -18.93 0.43
CA VAL A 116 -11.83 -19.62 -0.86
C VAL A 116 -12.74 -20.83 -0.83
N ILE A 117 -13.40 -21.13 -1.95
CA ILE A 117 -14.14 -22.38 -2.13
C ILE A 117 -13.17 -23.56 -2.32
N PRO A 118 -13.61 -24.82 -2.16
CA PRO A 118 -12.79 -25.99 -2.49
C PRO A 118 -12.29 -25.93 -3.95
N HIS A 119 -10.99 -26.08 -4.14
CA HIS A 119 -10.35 -26.02 -5.45
C HIS A 119 -9.02 -26.79 -5.48
N THR A 120 -8.49 -26.98 -6.68
CA THR A 120 -7.16 -27.53 -6.89
C THR A 120 -6.15 -26.40 -7.13
N PRO A 121 -4.95 -26.44 -6.55
CA PRO A 121 -3.89 -25.49 -6.88
C PRO A 121 -3.57 -25.47 -8.37
N TRP A 122 -3.23 -24.30 -8.91
CA TRP A 122 -2.92 -24.14 -10.34
C TRP A 122 -1.45 -23.81 -10.57
N GLN A 123 -0.91 -24.32 -11.68
CA GLN A 123 0.45 -24.07 -12.12
C GLN A 123 0.42 -23.52 -13.54
N ASN A 124 0.24 -22.21 -13.66
CA ASN A 124 0.14 -21.58 -14.96
C ASN A 124 1.52 -21.35 -15.58
N LYS A 125 1.58 -21.46 -16.90
CA LYS A 125 2.78 -21.11 -17.67
C LYS A 125 3.07 -19.61 -17.55
N LEU A 126 4.34 -19.28 -17.27
CA LEU A 126 4.79 -17.90 -17.17
C LEU A 126 4.73 -17.19 -18.54
N ILE A 127 4.39 -15.89 -18.50
CA ILE A 127 4.49 -15.02 -19.68
C ILE A 127 5.98 -14.74 -19.95
N LEU A 128 6.37 -14.80 -21.23
CA LEU A 128 7.74 -14.49 -21.62
C LEU A 128 8.03 -13.01 -21.37
N ILE A 129 9.06 -12.76 -20.55
CA ILE A 129 9.51 -11.40 -20.25
C ILE A 129 10.58 -11.00 -21.28
N PRO A 130 10.44 -9.86 -21.98
CA PRO A 130 11.42 -9.41 -22.95
C PRO A 130 12.82 -9.28 -22.33
N LYS A 131 13.84 -9.90 -22.96
CA LYS A 131 15.23 -9.89 -22.46
C LYS A 131 15.75 -8.50 -22.05
N PRO A 132 15.50 -7.40 -22.79
CA PRO A 132 15.97 -6.07 -22.40
C PRO A 132 15.41 -5.57 -21.07
N THR A 133 14.23 -6.07 -20.65
CA THR A 133 13.55 -5.63 -19.42
C THR A 133 13.99 -6.40 -18.17
N ILE A 134 14.71 -7.52 -18.33
CA ILE A 134 15.12 -8.39 -17.23
C ILE A 134 15.95 -7.67 -16.16
N PRO A 135 16.98 -6.86 -16.49
CA PRO A 135 17.78 -6.18 -15.47
C PRO A 135 16.93 -5.24 -14.59
N GLN A 136 16.04 -4.48 -15.20
CA GLN A 136 15.14 -3.56 -14.50
C GLN A 136 14.13 -4.31 -13.63
N LEU A 137 13.61 -5.44 -14.11
CA LEU A 137 12.73 -6.31 -13.33
C LEU A 137 13.43 -6.91 -12.10
N ILE A 138 14.67 -7.37 -12.25
CA ILE A 138 15.45 -7.91 -11.12
C ILE A 138 15.60 -6.87 -10.01
N GLU A 139 15.87 -5.62 -10.37
CA GLU A 139 16.00 -4.55 -9.37
C GLU A 139 14.66 -4.26 -8.67
N LEU A 140 13.55 -4.22 -9.42
CA LEU A 140 12.22 -4.07 -8.83
C LEU A 140 11.84 -5.23 -7.88
N LEU A 141 12.23 -6.46 -8.21
CA LEU A 141 12.00 -7.62 -7.34
C LEU A 141 12.84 -7.52 -6.06
N ARG A 142 14.11 -7.12 -6.16
CA ARG A 142 14.98 -6.89 -4.98
C ARG A 142 14.44 -5.80 -4.08
N GLU A 143 13.97 -4.69 -4.65
CA GLU A 143 13.31 -3.64 -3.87
C GLU A 143 12.03 -4.14 -3.20
N SER A 144 11.22 -4.94 -3.90
CA SER A 144 9.98 -5.49 -3.34
C SER A 144 10.26 -6.43 -2.16
N ILE A 145 11.34 -7.22 -2.23
CA ILE A 145 11.83 -8.04 -1.12
C ILE A 145 12.32 -7.15 0.04
N ARG A 146 13.14 -6.13 -0.25
CA ARG A 146 13.63 -5.18 0.77
C ARG A 146 12.49 -4.46 1.50
N LYS A 147 11.40 -4.17 0.78
CA LYS A 147 10.17 -3.53 1.31
C LYS A 147 9.20 -4.52 1.97
N PHE A 148 9.61 -5.78 2.15
CA PHE A 148 8.78 -6.86 2.72
C PHE A 148 7.45 -7.08 1.99
N LEU A 149 7.41 -6.79 0.69
CA LEU A 149 6.24 -7.08 -0.14
C LEU A 149 6.29 -8.51 -0.67
N TYR A 150 7.47 -8.97 -1.09
CA TYR A 150 7.70 -10.33 -1.62
C TYR A 150 8.63 -11.12 -0.73
N GLU A 151 8.41 -12.43 -0.71
CA GLU A 151 9.27 -13.41 -0.04
C GLU A 151 9.39 -14.68 -0.90
N GLN A 152 10.38 -15.51 -0.60
CA GLN A 152 10.50 -16.82 -1.24
C GLN A 152 9.40 -17.75 -0.70
N SER A 153 8.84 -18.57 -1.57
CA SER A 153 7.75 -19.47 -1.22
C SER A 153 7.92 -20.82 -1.91
N LEU A 154 7.42 -21.89 -1.27
CA LEU A 154 7.28 -23.24 -1.82
C LEU A 154 5.82 -23.52 -2.18
N SER A 155 5.11 -22.50 -2.67
CA SER A 155 3.68 -22.54 -2.98
C SER A 155 3.34 -23.57 -4.05
N SER A 156 2.19 -24.24 -3.89
CA SER A 156 1.60 -25.07 -4.94
C SER A 156 0.91 -24.26 -6.05
N TYR A 157 0.83 -22.94 -5.90
CA TYR A 157 0.22 -22.01 -6.84
C TYR A 157 1.27 -21.27 -7.67
N THR A 158 1.03 -21.10 -8.97
CA THR A 158 1.84 -20.24 -9.83
C THR A 158 0.94 -19.43 -10.76
N SER A 159 0.98 -18.11 -10.61
CA SER A 159 0.28 -17.17 -11.48
C SER A 159 1.25 -16.46 -12.44
N PRO A 160 0.86 -16.21 -13.69
CA PRO A 160 1.70 -15.46 -14.62
C PRO A 160 1.96 -14.04 -14.14
N VAL A 161 3.16 -13.54 -14.41
CA VAL A 161 3.58 -12.17 -14.12
C VAL A 161 3.99 -11.51 -15.43
N PHE A 162 3.61 -10.25 -15.63
CA PHE A 162 4.05 -9.45 -16.76
C PHE A 162 4.38 -8.02 -16.32
N CYS A 163 5.15 -7.32 -17.13
CA CYS A 163 5.58 -5.95 -16.84
C CYS A 163 4.99 -4.96 -17.83
N VAL A 164 4.65 -3.76 -17.36
CA VAL A 164 4.19 -2.64 -18.19
C VAL A 164 5.03 -1.41 -17.86
N ALA A 165 5.48 -0.69 -18.88
CA ALA A 165 6.16 0.58 -18.70
C ALA A 165 5.17 1.69 -18.32
N LYS A 166 5.50 2.47 -17.30
CA LYS A 166 4.84 3.74 -16.98
C LYS A 166 5.21 4.80 -18.03
N SER A 167 4.54 5.94 -17.98
CA SER A 167 4.86 7.11 -18.80
C SER A 167 6.30 7.62 -18.63
N ASN A 168 6.90 7.43 -17.45
CA ASN A 168 8.30 7.79 -17.16
C ASN A 168 9.33 6.71 -17.55
N GLY A 169 8.92 5.62 -18.21
CA GLY A 169 9.80 4.52 -18.62
C GLY A 169 10.10 3.48 -17.54
N GLU A 170 9.65 3.68 -16.29
CA GLU A 170 9.80 2.68 -15.24
C GLU A 170 8.84 1.50 -15.43
N LEU A 171 9.27 0.28 -15.10
CA LEU A 171 8.39 -0.89 -15.14
C LEU A 171 7.49 -0.98 -13.90
N ARG A 172 6.29 -1.51 -14.10
CA ARG A 172 5.40 -2.01 -13.05
C ARG A 172 5.16 -3.50 -13.26
N ILE A 173 5.26 -4.26 -12.18
CA ILE A 173 4.97 -5.69 -12.14
C ILE A 173 3.45 -5.88 -11.97
N PHE A 174 2.85 -6.69 -12.82
CA PHE A 174 1.45 -7.11 -12.73
C PHE A 174 1.37 -8.61 -12.56
N HIS A 175 0.57 -9.03 -11.59
CA HIS A 175 0.22 -10.43 -11.34
C HIS A 175 -1.14 -10.73 -11.97
N GLU A 176 -1.22 -11.82 -12.72
CA GLU A 176 -2.49 -12.30 -13.25
C GLU A 176 -3.26 -13.06 -12.16
N PHE A 177 -4.24 -12.40 -11.56
CA PHE A 177 -5.04 -12.91 -10.44
C PHE A 177 -6.37 -13.55 -10.86
N GLN A 178 -6.53 -13.91 -12.13
CA GLN A 178 -7.80 -14.50 -12.59
C GLN A 178 -8.14 -15.81 -11.88
N ASP A 179 -7.22 -16.74 -11.72
CA ASP A 179 -7.54 -18.04 -11.11
C ASP A 179 -7.83 -17.94 -9.61
N ILE A 180 -7.10 -17.09 -8.88
CA ILE A 180 -7.45 -16.80 -7.48
C ILE A 180 -8.83 -16.14 -7.38
N ASN A 181 -9.14 -15.18 -8.27
CA ASN A 181 -10.46 -14.57 -8.29
C ASN A 181 -11.59 -15.57 -8.59
N LYS A 182 -11.35 -16.69 -9.30
CA LYS A 182 -12.37 -17.73 -9.52
C LYS A 182 -12.73 -18.50 -8.26
N VAL A 183 -11.85 -18.51 -7.26
CA VAL A 183 -12.01 -19.31 -6.06
C VAL A 183 -12.24 -18.47 -4.81
N THR A 184 -11.87 -17.20 -4.83
CA THR A 184 -12.09 -16.27 -3.71
C THR A 184 -13.57 -15.97 -3.52
N THR A 185 -14.04 -16.06 -2.28
CA THR A 185 -15.40 -15.66 -1.88
C THR A 185 -15.50 -14.14 -1.85
N LYS A 186 -16.59 -13.61 -2.43
CA LYS A 186 -16.83 -12.17 -2.55
C LYS A 186 -17.22 -11.56 -1.20
N ASP A 187 -16.51 -10.52 -0.79
CA ASP A 187 -16.87 -9.72 0.38
C ASP A 187 -18.08 -8.80 0.11
N ALA A 188 -18.96 -8.68 1.11
CA ALA A 188 -20.13 -7.81 1.10
C ALA A 188 -19.83 -6.38 1.59
N GLY A 189 -18.63 -6.13 2.12
CA GLY A 189 -18.12 -4.82 2.56
C GLY A 189 -17.82 -3.88 1.39
N ILE A 190 -18.86 -3.54 0.63
CA ILE A 190 -18.77 -2.56 -0.45
C ILE A 190 -18.49 -1.18 0.19
N PRO A 191 -17.46 -0.44 -0.27
CA PRO A 191 -17.21 0.92 0.22
C PRO A 191 -18.45 1.80 0.02
N PRO A 192 -18.69 2.78 0.91
CA PRO A 192 -19.79 3.73 0.74
C PRO A 192 -19.62 4.55 -0.54
N HIS A 193 -20.71 5.16 -1.01
CA HIS A 193 -20.64 6.12 -2.11
C HIS A 193 -19.77 7.31 -1.71
N ILE A 194 -18.81 7.65 -2.58
CA ILE A 194 -17.83 8.70 -2.26
C ILE A 194 -18.50 10.07 -2.11
N GLU A 195 -19.56 10.33 -2.87
CA GLU A 195 -20.32 11.59 -2.80
C GLU A 195 -20.97 11.75 -1.42
N GLU A 196 -21.70 10.73 -0.97
CA GLU A 196 -22.29 10.70 0.38
C GLU A 196 -21.22 10.85 1.48
N PHE A 197 -20.08 10.19 1.34
CA PHE A 197 -19.01 10.28 2.33
C PHE A 197 -18.37 11.68 2.41
N VAL A 198 -18.27 12.39 1.29
CA VAL A 198 -17.63 13.72 1.23
C VAL A 198 -18.57 14.80 1.74
N ASP A 199 -19.87 14.69 1.47
CA ASP A 199 -20.88 15.68 1.88
C ASP A 199 -21.10 15.74 3.41
N ASP A 200 -20.66 14.71 4.15
CA ASP A 200 -20.75 14.61 5.61
C ASP A 200 -19.67 15.40 6.39
N PHE A 201 -18.70 16.04 5.71
CA PHE A 201 -17.59 16.81 6.31
C PHE A 201 -17.68 18.32 6.09
#